data_AF-R5LBW3-F1
#
_entry.id   AF-R5LBW3-F1
#
_cell.length_a   1.000
_cell.length_b   1.000
_cell.length_c   1.000
_cell.angle_alpha   90.00
_cell.angle_beta   90.00
_cell.angle_gamma   90.00
#
_symmetry.space_group_name_H-M   'P 1'
#
loop_
_entity.id
_entity.type
_entity.pdbx_description
1 polymer ?
#
loop_
_entity_poly.entity_id
_entity_poly.type
_entity_poly.pdbx_seq_one_letter_code
_entity_poly.pdbx_strand_id
1 'polypeptide(L)'
;MKRTAKAASKKGFTLIELVVVVAIIGVLAGLLVPTMFDAVTNSRIASAQQTAKVIRDRSAEFFTKMDTQMHTHVGEVQKVVITVDNGTWSMTGGSAADWVDGVNHWNTLPGVSDSGNDPRQNTELLSSLAVSAQSIGTAYIEMYVEYAHVVGVSVIEGASAPACTMPAAQDFADRTFGYGGGDRAGRMQDGTVIGTAPILSLVVDDN
;
A
#
# COMPACT_ATOMS: atom_id res chain seq x y z
N MET A 1 -24.34 42.79 63.66
CA MET A 1 -24.96 42.03 62.55
C MET A 1 -23.98 40.98 62.06
N LYS A 2 -24.21 39.68 62.29
CA LYS A 2 -23.37 38.59 61.77
C LYS A 2 -24.03 38.00 60.51
N ARG A 3 -23.41 38.17 59.35
CA ARG A 3 -23.82 37.48 58.10
C ARG A 3 -23.22 36.07 58.11
N THR A 4 -24.07 35.06 58.27
CA THR A 4 -23.66 33.66 58.14
C THR A 4 -23.66 33.27 56.66
N ALA A 5 -22.48 33.04 56.09
CA ALA A 5 -22.33 32.50 54.75
C ALA A 5 -22.72 31.02 54.76
N LYS A 6 -23.75 30.66 53.97
CA LYS A 6 -24.19 29.27 53.76
C LYS A 6 -23.10 28.53 52.98
N ALA A 7 -22.35 27.64 53.63
CA ALA A 7 -21.42 26.76 52.94
C ALA A 7 -22.21 25.86 51.97
N ALA A 8 -21.98 26.02 50.67
CA ALA A 8 -22.53 25.13 49.67
C ALA A 8 -21.92 23.73 49.89
N SER A 9 -22.75 22.77 50.31
CA SER A 9 -22.37 21.38 50.42
C SER A 9 -21.88 20.91 49.04
N LYS A 10 -20.58 20.63 48.92
CA LYS A 10 -20.04 19.98 47.74
C LYS A 10 -20.50 18.52 47.79
N LYS A 11 -21.46 18.16 46.95
CA LYS A 11 -21.82 16.75 46.71
C LYS A 11 -20.58 16.05 46.16
N GLY A 12 -19.91 15.25 46.99
CA GLY A 12 -18.85 14.35 46.56
C GLY A 12 -19.44 13.15 45.83
N PHE A 13 -18.70 12.61 44.87
CA PHE A 13 -19.03 11.36 44.19
C PHE A 13 -18.97 10.20 45.19
N THR A 14 -19.93 9.28 45.14
CA THR A 14 -19.92 8.10 46.01
C THR A 14 -18.97 7.03 45.45
N LEU A 15 -18.39 6.20 46.33
CA LEU A 15 -17.57 5.06 45.92
C LEU A 15 -18.35 4.09 45.02
N ILE A 16 -19.64 3.90 45.27
CA ILE A 16 -20.48 3.00 44.49
C ILE A 16 -20.70 3.53 43.06
N GLU A 17 -20.91 4.83 42.88
CA GLU A 17 -21.04 5.43 41.55
C GLU A 17 -19.75 5.25 40.74
N LEU A 18 -18.58 5.39 41.38
CA LEU A 18 -17.30 5.16 40.72
C LEU A 18 -17.15 3.70 40.29
N VAL A 19 -17.46 2.74 41.18
CA VAL A 19 -17.30 1.30 40.91
C VAL A 19 -18.22 0.84 39.79
N VAL A 20 -19.49 1.30 39.76
CA VAL A 20 -20.43 0.95 38.68
C VAL A 20 -19.95 1.49 37.33
N VAL A 21 -19.40 2.71 37.29
CA VAL A 21 -18.92 3.30 36.04
C VAL A 21 -17.74 2.52 35.46
N VAL A 22 -16.73 2.20 36.27
CA VAL A 22 -15.59 1.41 35.78
C VAL A 22 -15.99 -0.01 35.41
N ALA A 23 -17.00 -0.59 36.07
CA ALA A 23 -17.55 -1.89 35.70
C ALA A 23 -18.20 -1.86 34.31
N ILE A 24 -19.03 -0.84 34.02
CA ILE A 24 -19.67 -0.70 32.70
C ILE A 24 -18.63 -0.41 31.62
N ILE A 25 -17.68 0.50 31.86
CA ILE A 25 -16.60 0.80 30.92
C ILE A 25 -15.74 -0.46 30.68
N GLY A 26 -15.47 -1.26 31.71
CA GLY A 26 -14.72 -2.51 31.60
C GLY A 26 -15.41 -3.52 30.69
N VAL A 27 -16.73 -3.71 30.83
CA VAL A 27 -17.51 -4.60 29.95
C VAL A 27 -17.53 -4.09 28.51
N LEU A 28 -17.79 -2.79 28.31
CA LEU A 28 -17.82 -2.19 26.97
C LEU A 28 -16.45 -2.27 26.29
N ALA A 29 -15.38 -1.94 27.00
CA ALA A 29 -14.02 -2.04 26.49
C ALA A 29 -13.64 -3.48 26.13
N GLY A 30 -14.03 -4.46 26.95
CA GLY A 30 -13.75 -5.87 26.70
C GLY A 30 -14.34 -6.39 25.38
N LEU A 31 -15.54 -5.94 25.02
CA LEU A 31 -16.17 -6.30 23.73
C LEU A 31 -15.61 -5.52 22.54
N LEU A 32 -15.24 -4.25 22.76
CA LEU A 32 -14.90 -3.33 21.69
C LEU A 32 -13.47 -3.48 21.18
N VAL A 33 -12.51 -3.71 22.09
CA VAL A 33 -11.07 -3.71 21.77
C VAL A 33 -10.71 -4.68 20.63
N PRO A 34 -11.14 -5.96 20.62
CA PRO A 34 -10.83 -6.88 19.53
C PRO A 34 -11.35 -6.40 18.17
N THR A 35 -12.61 -5.92 18.13
CA THR A 35 -13.25 -5.46 16.89
C THR A 35 -12.57 -4.22 16.28
N MET A 36 -12.04 -3.34 17.13
CA MET A 36 -11.31 -2.15 16.68
C MET A 36 -9.97 -2.54 16.02
N PHE A 37 -9.26 -3.53 16.54
CA PHE A 37 -8.01 -4.00 15.93
C PHE A 37 -8.25 -4.59 14.53
N ASP A 38 -9.30 -5.38 14.36
CA ASP A 38 -9.66 -5.94 13.05
C ASP A 38 -10.11 -4.84 12.07
N ALA A 39 -10.89 -3.87 12.53
CA ALA A 39 -11.33 -2.74 11.69
C ALA A 39 -10.15 -1.90 11.19
N VAL A 40 -9.15 -1.63 12.06
CA VAL A 40 -7.93 -0.91 11.68
C VAL A 40 -7.11 -1.72 10.69
N THR A 41 -6.95 -3.02 10.93
CA THR A 41 -6.26 -3.94 10.01
C THR A 41 -6.91 -3.95 8.63
N ASN A 42 -8.23 -4.13 8.56
CA ASN A 42 -8.97 -4.13 7.30
C ASN A 42 -8.89 -2.79 6.58
N SER A 43 -8.88 -1.68 7.32
CA SER A 43 -8.69 -0.34 6.74
C SER A 43 -7.30 -0.16 6.12
N ARG A 44 -6.26 -0.69 6.78
CA ARG A 44 -4.89 -0.70 6.23
C ARG A 44 -4.78 -1.58 5.00
N ILE A 45 -5.40 -2.76 5.00
CA ILE A 45 -5.46 -3.64 3.82
C ILE A 45 -6.13 -2.88 2.68
N ALA A 46 -7.32 -2.29 2.89
CA ALA A 46 -8.02 -1.53 1.87
C ALA A 46 -7.20 -0.36 1.32
N SER A 47 -6.47 0.36 2.19
CA SER A 47 -5.54 1.43 1.79
C SER A 47 -4.44 0.88 0.88
N ALA A 48 -3.74 -0.17 1.30
CA ALA A 48 -2.66 -0.77 0.52
C ALA A 48 -3.17 -1.31 -0.84
N GLN A 49 -4.36 -1.92 -0.87
CA GLN A 49 -5.00 -2.38 -2.11
C GLN A 49 -5.30 -1.20 -3.06
N GLN A 50 -5.78 -0.07 -2.52
CA GLN A 50 -6.01 1.13 -3.30
C GLN A 50 -4.70 1.71 -3.84
N THR A 51 -3.63 1.73 -3.05
CA THR A 51 -2.30 2.17 -3.48
C THR A 51 -1.76 1.30 -4.61
N ALA A 52 -1.83 -0.03 -4.48
CA ALA A 52 -1.46 -0.96 -5.54
C ALA A 52 -2.26 -0.71 -6.82
N LYS A 53 -3.57 -0.45 -6.70
CA LYS A 53 -4.44 -0.13 -7.83
C LYS A 53 -4.02 1.18 -8.52
N VAL A 54 -3.72 2.23 -7.77
CA VAL A 54 -3.26 3.51 -8.33
C VAL A 54 -1.98 3.29 -9.12
N ILE A 55 -0.99 2.58 -8.57
CA ILE A 55 0.26 2.29 -9.29
C ILE A 55 -0.02 1.50 -10.57
N ARG A 56 -0.85 0.45 -10.50
CA ARG A 56 -1.20 -0.36 -11.66
C ARG A 56 -1.87 0.46 -12.76
N ASP A 57 -2.87 1.26 -12.41
CA ASP A 57 -3.65 2.05 -13.36
C ASP A 57 -2.77 3.12 -14.02
N ARG A 58 -1.94 3.83 -13.25
CA ARG A 58 -1.00 4.83 -13.78
C ARG A 58 0.07 4.22 -14.68
N SER A 59 0.58 3.05 -14.30
CA SER A 59 1.55 2.33 -15.13
C SER A 59 0.91 1.85 -16.43
N ALA A 60 -0.32 1.33 -16.39
CA ALA A 60 -1.06 0.93 -17.59
C ALA A 60 -1.36 2.12 -18.51
N GLU A 61 -1.71 3.29 -17.94
CA GLU A 61 -1.86 4.54 -18.69
C GLU A 61 -0.56 4.94 -19.39
N PHE A 62 0.59 4.82 -18.70
CA PHE A 62 1.90 5.09 -19.29
C PHE A 62 2.20 4.14 -20.46
N PHE A 63 2.05 2.83 -20.27
CA PHE A 63 2.31 1.86 -21.34
C PHE A 63 1.39 2.03 -22.54
N THR A 64 0.12 2.39 -22.34
CA THR A 64 -0.82 2.71 -23.43
C THR A 64 -0.33 3.89 -24.28
N LYS A 65 0.26 4.92 -23.65
CA LYS A 65 0.84 6.07 -24.36
C LYS A 65 2.08 5.66 -25.15
N MET A 66 2.96 4.85 -24.56
CA MET A 66 4.17 4.34 -25.22
C MET A 66 3.83 3.47 -26.43
N ASP A 67 2.78 2.64 -26.31
CA ASP A 67 2.30 1.80 -27.40
C ASP A 67 1.79 2.63 -28.58
N THR A 68 1.05 3.71 -28.30
CA THR A 68 0.61 4.68 -29.32
C THR A 68 1.80 5.37 -30.02
N GLN A 69 2.93 5.51 -29.34
CA GLN A 69 4.15 6.11 -29.87
C GLN A 69 5.05 5.10 -30.61
N MET A 70 4.65 3.83 -30.73
CA MET A 70 5.40 2.74 -31.37
C MET A 70 6.72 2.37 -30.69
N HIS A 71 6.85 2.64 -29.38
CA HIS A 71 8.04 2.30 -28.60
C HIS A 71 7.90 0.93 -27.89
N THR A 72 6.91 0.10 -28.27
CA THR A 72 6.44 -1.08 -27.53
C THR A 72 7.52 -2.15 -27.22
N HIS A 73 7.24 -3.01 -26.24
CA HIS A 73 8.16 -3.97 -25.62
C HIS A 73 8.44 -5.25 -26.45
N VAL A 74 9.60 -5.89 -26.22
CA VAL A 74 9.94 -7.25 -26.68
C VAL A 74 9.64 -8.30 -25.61
N GLY A 75 8.40 -8.78 -25.57
CA GLY A 75 8.10 -10.08 -24.97
C GLY A 75 7.98 -10.14 -23.45
N GLU A 76 8.95 -10.79 -22.84
CA GLU A 76 8.85 -11.56 -21.59
C GLU A 76 8.37 -10.77 -20.36
N VAL A 77 7.94 -11.51 -19.33
CA VAL A 77 7.56 -10.91 -18.04
C VAL A 77 8.76 -10.22 -17.40
N GLN A 78 8.71 -8.89 -17.31
CA GLN A 78 9.68 -8.06 -16.61
C GLN A 78 9.22 -7.74 -15.20
N LYS A 79 10.13 -7.89 -14.23
CA LYS A 79 9.93 -7.40 -12.87
C LYS A 79 10.67 -6.08 -12.67
N VAL A 80 9.95 -5.07 -12.21
CA VAL A 80 10.53 -3.83 -11.70
C VAL A 80 10.19 -3.64 -10.23
N VAL A 81 11.14 -3.09 -9.49
CA VAL A 81 10.99 -2.76 -8.07
C VAL A 81 11.05 -1.25 -7.95
N ILE A 82 10.00 -0.65 -7.41
CA ILE A 82 9.90 0.78 -7.16
C ILE A 82 9.94 0.99 -5.65
N THR A 83 10.74 1.94 -5.20
CA THR A 83 10.71 2.39 -3.80
C THR A 83 10.41 3.86 -3.74
N VAL A 84 9.67 4.24 -2.71
CA VAL A 84 9.44 5.64 -2.37
C VAL A 84 10.02 5.84 -0.98
N ASP A 85 10.86 6.85 -0.81
CA ASP A 85 11.37 7.27 0.49
C ASP A 85 11.21 8.78 0.63
N ASN A 86 10.33 9.19 1.55
CA ASN A 86 9.99 10.60 1.79
C ASN A 86 9.73 11.40 0.50
N GLY A 87 9.01 10.80 -0.45
CA GLY A 87 8.66 11.43 -1.74
C GLY A 87 9.72 11.31 -2.84
N THR A 88 10.88 10.72 -2.55
CA THR A 88 11.86 10.36 -3.58
C THR A 88 11.53 8.99 -4.13
N TRP A 89 11.21 8.95 -5.42
CA TRP A 89 10.93 7.71 -6.14
C TRP A 89 12.21 7.14 -6.73
N SER A 90 12.43 5.84 -6.58
CA SER A 90 13.53 5.15 -7.25
C SER A 90 13.02 3.85 -7.87
N MET A 91 13.71 3.34 -8.89
CA MET A 91 13.35 2.09 -9.53
C MET A 91 14.58 1.27 -9.89
N THR A 92 14.46 -0.04 -9.72
CA THR A 92 15.43 -1.05 -10.15
C THR A 92 14.72 -2.11 -10.99
N GLY A 93 15.51 -2.82 -11.81
CA GLY A 93 14.95 -3.66 -12.87
C GLY A 93 14.58 -2.86 -14.11
N GLY A 94 14.30 -3.57 -15.19
CA GLY A 94 14.07 -2.97 -16.50
C GLY A 94 15.35 -2.40 -17.13
N SER A 95 15.40 -2.38 -18.45
CA SER A 95 16.50 -1.79 -19.21
C SER A 95 16.05 -1.28 -20.58
N ALA A 96 16.95 -0.62 -21.30
CA ALA A 96 16.74 -0.25 -22.69
C ALA A 96 16.46 -1.45 -23.62
N ALA A 97 16.93 -2.65 -23.27
CA ALA A 97 16.71 -3.87 -24.07
C ALA A 97 15.25 -4.34 -24.07
N ASP A 98 14.46 -3.84 -23.13
CA ASP A 98 13.03 -4.15 -23.06
C ASP A 98 12.25 -3.39 -24.15
N TRP A 99 12.78 -2.32 -24.73
CA TRP A 99 12.03 -1.44 -25.63
C TRP A 99 12.48 -1.64 -27.07
N VAL A 100 11.53 -1.65 -28.02
CA VAL A 100 11.83 -1.87 -29.46
C VAL A 100 12.74 -0.80 -30.03
N ASP A 101 12.69 0.43 -29.51
CA ASP A 101 13.53 1.55 -29.93
C ASP A 101 14.93 1.55 -29.26
N GLY A 102 15.17 0.64 -28.32
CA GLY A 102 16.43 0.56 -27.58
C GLY A 102 16.64 1.72 -26.60
N VAL A 103 15.59 2.45 -26.21
CA VAL A 103 15.64 3.54 -25.23
C VAL A 103 15.09 3.06 -23.90
N ASN A 104 15.73 3.47 -22.79
CA ASN A 104 15.24 3.12 -21.46
C ASN A 104 14.06 4.01 -21.05
N HIS A 105 12.82 3.51 -21.23
CA HIS A 105 11.60 4.18 -20.77
C HIS A 105 11.15 3.76 -19.37
N TRP A 106 11.95 2.96 -18.66
CA TRP A 106 11.72 2.67 -17.26
C TRP A 106 12.10 3.87 -16.40
N ASN A 107 13.39 4.20 -16.39
CA ASN A 107 13.99 5.26 -15.58
C ASN A 107 15.46 5.45 -15.94
N THR A 108 15.91 6.69 -16.12
CA THR A 108 17.32 7.03 -16.35
C THR A 108 18.00 7.67 -15.14
N LEU A 109 17.26 8.04 -14.10
CA LEU A 109 17.80 8.66 -12.90
C LEU A 109 18.02 7.67 -11.75
N PRO A 110 18.94 7.96 -10.82
CA PRO A 110 19.00 7.23 -9.55
C PRO A 110 17.74 7.45 -8.68
N GLY A 111 17.03 8.57 -8.85
CA GLY A 111 15.74 8.83 -8.22
C GLY A 111 15.10 10.14 -8.68
N VAL A 112 13.79 10.27 -8.46
CA VAL A 112 12.95 11.41 -8.85
C VAL A 112 12.31 11.99 -7.59
N SER A 113 12.75 13.19 -7.20
CA SER A 113 12.24 13.94 -6.03
C SER A 113 11.40 15.17 -6.40
N ASP A 114 11.55 15.69 -7.62
CA ASP A 114 10.83 16.89 -8.12
C ASP A 114 9.63 16.49 -8.99
N SER A 115 8.67 15.80 -8.38
CA SER A 115 7.50 15.22 -9.05
C SER A 115 6.53 16.22 -9.68
N GLY A 116 6.66 17.53 -9.43
CA GLY A 116 5.73 18.52 -9.96
C GLY A 116 5.91 18.82 -11.45
N ASN A 117 7.12 18.67 -12.01
CA ASN A 117 7.49 19.16 -13.34
C ASN A 117 8.61 18.37 -14.01
N ASP A 118 8.79 17.08 -13.70
CA ASP A 118 9.84 16.28 -14.34
C ASP A 118 9.59 16.20 -15.86
N PRO A 119 10.50 16.71 -16.72
CA PRO A 119 10.31 16.70 -18.17
C PRO A 119 10.22 15.27 -18.75
N ARG A 120 10.71 14.26 -18.03
CA ARG A 120 10.64 12.85 -18.44
C ARG A 120 9.33 12.17 -18.08
N GLN A 121 8.37 12.84 -17.45
CA GLN A 121 7.08 12.26 -17.07
C GLN A 121 6.28 11.64 -18.24
N ASN A 122 6.61 12.04 -19.47
CA ASN A 122 5.99 11.53 -20.70
C ASN A 122 6.86 10.48 -21.42
N THR A 123 8.07 10.22 -20.94
CA THR A 123 9.04 9.32 -21.57
C THR A 123 9.56 8.25 -20.62
N GLU A 124 9.41 8.40 -19.31
CA GLU A 124 9.90 7.46 -18.30
C GLU A 124 8.82 7.13 -17.28
N LEU A 125 8.64 5.84 -17.02
CA LEU A 125 7.62 5.33 -16.12
C LEU A 125 7.80 5.87 -14.71
N LEU A 126 9.03 5.88 -14.17
CA LEU A 126 9.27 6.36 -12.80
C LEU A 126 8.89 7.83 -12.64
N SER A 127 9.29 8.69 -13.57
CA SER A 127 8.92 10.10 -13.55
C SER A 127 7.40 10.28 -13.70
N SER A 128 6.74 9.47 -14.54
CA SER A 128 5.28 9.51 -14.71
C SER A 128 4.54 9.13 -13.42
N LEU A 129 5.04 8.12 -12.69
CA LEU A 129 4.48 7.67 -11.42
C LEU A 129 4.75 8.69 -10.32
N ALA A 130 5.97 9.22 -10.24
CA ALA A 130 6.33 10.25 -9.30
C ALA A 130 5.38 11.45 -9.41
N VAL A 131 5.04 11.88 -10.63
CA VAL A 131 4.11 13.00 -10.88
C VAL A 131 2.65 12.61 -10.62
N SER A 132 2.22 11.42 -11.02
CA SER A 132 0.79 11.06 -11.00
C SER A 132 0.30 10.40 -9.71
N ALA A 133 1.22 9.95 -8.86
CA ALA A 133 0.95 9.23 -7.61
C ALA A 133 1.64 9.85 -6.38
N GLN A 134 1.83 11.18 -6.38
CA GLN A 134 2.53 11.97 -5.35
C GLN A 134 2.05 11.77 -3.91
N SER A 135 0.82 11.30 -3.71
CA SER A 135 0.26 11.05 -2.38
C SER A 135 0.85 9.82 -1.68
N ILE A 136 1.57 8.97 -2.40
CA ILE A 136 2.18 7.76 -1.85
C ILE A 136 3.42 8.17 -1.04
N GLY A 137 3.38 7.87 0.26
CA GLY A 137 4.51 8.05 1.17
C GLY A 137 5.57 6.97 0.99
N THR A 138 6.34 6.68 2.04
CA THR A 138 7.32 5.58 1.98
C THR A 138 6.63 4.27 1.61
N ALA A 139 7.14 3.56 0.60
CA ALA A 139 6.56 2.30 0.14
C ALA A 139 7.56 1.45 -0.65
N TYR A 140 7.40 0.12 -0.56
CA TYR A 140 8.09 -0.86 -1.38
C TYR A 140 7.10 -1.49 -2.34
N ILE A 141 7.40 -1.43 -3.63
CA ILE A 141 6.47 -1.80 -4.70
C ILE A 141 7.19 -2.78 -5.64
N GLU A 142 6.57 -3.91 -5.93
CA GLU A 142 6.97 -4.77 -7.05
C GLU A 142 5.89 -4.73 -8.13
N MET A 143 6.31 -4.63 -9.39
CA MET A 143 5.41 -4.65 -10.53
C MET A 143 5.93 -5.62 -11.59
N TYR A 144 5.00 -6.39 -12.14
CA TYR A 144 5.23 -7.30 -13.24
C TYR A 144 4.55 -6.77 -14.49
N VAL A 145 5.29 -6.70 -15.59
CA VAL A 145 4.82 -6.20 -16.89
C VAL A 145 5.17 -7.24 -17.95
N GLU A 146 4.22 -7.53 -18.83
CA GLU A 146 4.39 -8.47 -19.93
C GLU A 146 3.74 -7.86 -21.18
N TYR A 147 4.44 -7.80 -22.31
CA TYR A 147 3.93 -7.15 -23.54
C TYR A 147 3.31 -5.75 -23.32
N ALA A 148 3.99 -4.89 -22.54
CA ALA A 148 3.49 -3.57 -22.16
C ALA A 148 2.14 -3.57 -21.39
N HIS A 149 1.72 -4.72 -20.88
CA HIS A 149 0.55 -4.87 -20.02
C HIS A 149 0.99 -5.14 -18.58
N VAL A 150 0.42 -4.40 -17.63
CA VAL A 150 0.70 -4.60 -16.21
C VAL A 150 0.00 -5.87 -15.72
N VAL A 151 0.78 -6.94 -15.53
CA VAL A 151 0.34 -8.24 -15.01
C VAL A 151 -0.15 -8.09 -13.58
N GLY A 152 0.65 -7.44 -12.74
CA GLY A 152 0.36 -7.31 -11.32
C GLY A 152 1.26 -6.30 -10.61
N VAL A 153 0.74 -5.72 -9.53
CA VAL A 153 1.47 -4.82 -8.63
C VAL A 153 1.27 -5.31 -7.20
N SER A 154 2.35 -5.36 -6.43
CA SER A 154 2.34 -5.61 -4.98
C SER A 154 2.95 -4.42 -4.26
N VAL A 155 2.38 -4.01 -3.12
CA VAL A 155 2.82 -2.85 -2.34
C VAL A 155 2.87 -3.19 -0.85
N ILE A 156 3.96 -2.79 -0.19
CA ILE A 156 4.07 -2.68 1.26
C ILE A 156 4.23 -1.20 1.60
N GLU A 157 3.19 -0.60 2.17
CA GLU A 157 3.24 0.78 2.65
C GLU A 157 4.12 0.89 3.90
N GLY A 158 4.93 1.95 3.97
CA GLY A 158 5.84 2.22 5.08
C GLY A 158 7.16 1.44 5.07
N ALA A 159 7.44 0.66 4.02
CA ALA A 159 8.66 -0.16 3.92
C ALA A 159 9.59 0.33 2.80
N SER A 160 10.90 0.14 2.97
CA SER A 160 11.92 0.38 1.94
C SER A 160 12.47 -0.92 1.32
N ALA A 161 12.09 -2.07 1.88
CA ALA A 161 12.47 -3.42 1.44
C ALA A 161 11.35 -4.41 1.82
N PRO A 162 11.26 -5.58 1.15
CA PRO A 162 10.24 -6.55 1.47
C PRO A 162 10.59 -7.26 2.78
N ALA A 163 9.69 -7.21 3.76
CA ALA A 163 9.84 -7.94 5.04
C ALA A 163 9.45 -9.42 4.92
N CYS A 164 8.83 -9.79 3.81
CA CYS A 164 8.23 -11.10 3.58
C CYS A 164 8.27 -11.46 2.09
N THR A 165 7.89 -12.69 1.75
CA THR A 165 7.76 -13.11 0.36
C THR A 165 6.72 -12.26 -0.36
N MET A 166 7.09 -11.68 -1.49
CA MET A 166 6.20 -10.93 -2.36
C MET A 166 5.55 -11.85 -3.39
N PRO A 167 4.31 -11.56 -3.85
CA PRO A 167 3.70 -12.27 -4.96
C PRO A 167 4.57 -12.27 -6.23
N ALA A 168 4.71 -13.43 -6.85
CA ALA A 168 5.35 -13.61 -8.16
C ALA A 168 4.34 -13.35 -9.29
N ALA A 169 4.84 -13.22 -10.53
CA ALA A 169 4.00 -13.05 -11.71
C ALA A 169 2.91 -14.14 -11.84
N GLN A 170 3.25 -15.39 -11.50
CA GLN A 170 2.32 -16.52 -11.57
C GLN A 170 1.16 -16.38 -10.57
N ASP A 171 1.40 -15.84 -9.38
CA ASP A 171 0.35 -15.60 -8.38
C ASP A 171 -0.75 -14.66 -8.93
N PHE A 172 -0.36 -13.68 -9.75
CA PHE A 172 -1.30 -12.78 -10.43
C PHE A 172 -2.07 -13.46 -11.56
N ALA A 173 -1.44 -14.39 -12.28
CA ALA A 173 -2.13 -15.22 -13.26
C ALA A 173 -3.15 -16.14 -12.58
N ASP A 174 -2.78 -16.75 -11.45
CA ASP A 174 -3.60 -17.69 -10.69
C ASP A 174 -4.66 -16.99 -9.81
N ARG A 175 -4.54 -15.67 -9.62
CA ARG A 175 -5.40 -14.84 -8.74
C ARG A 175 -5.35 -15.25 -7.26
N THR A 176 -4.28 -15.90 -6.84
CA THR A 176 -4.12 -16.43 -5.50
C THR A 176 -2.71 -16.21 -4.97
N PHE A 177 -2.58 -16.05 -3.65
CA PHE A 177 -1.30 -15.96 -2.96
C PHE A 177 -1.40 -16.58 -1.56
N GLY A 178 -0.34 -17.22 -1.09
CA GLY A 178 -0.37 -17.96 0.18
C GLY A 178 -0.32 -17.11 1.44
N TYR A 179 0.10 -15.83 1.34
CA TYR A 179 0.25 -14.90 2.47
C TYR A 179 1.01 -15.45 3.71
N GLY A 180 1.85 -16.49 3.52
CA GLY A 180 2.72 -17.04 4.56
C GLY A 180 2.01 -17.45 5.85
N GLY A 181 0.80 -18.00 5.79
CA GLY A 181 0.00 -18.38 6.97
C GLY A 181 -0.80 -17.22 7.58
N GLY A 182 -0.99 -16.15 6.81
CA GLY A 182 -1.90 -15.06 7.14
C GLY A 182 -3.36 -15.51 7.28
N ASP A 183 -4.13 -14.79 8.10
CA ASP A 183 -5.53 -15.11 8.40
C ASP A 183 -6.53 -14.60 7.34
N ARG A 184 -6.07 -13.77 6.40
CA ARG A 184 -6.89 -13.22 5.31
C ARG A 184 -6.02 -12.67 4.18
N ALA A 185 -6.62 -12.49 3.00
CA ALA A 185 -5.98 -11.81 1.89
C ALA A 185 -5.51 -10.40 2.28
N GLY A 186 -4.27 -10.07 1.90
CA GLY A 186 -3.64 -8.78 2.17
C GLY A 186 -2.92 -8.67 3.51
N ARG A 187 -2.87 -9.74 4.31
CA ARG A 187 -2.15 -9.76 5.58
C ARG A 187 -1.29 -11.01 5.73
N MET A 188 -0.02 -10.81 6.04
CA MET A 188 0.95 -11.85 6.36
C MET A 188 0.83 -12.30 7.83
N GLN A 189 1.37 -13.47 8.17
CA GLN A 189 1.37 -13.99 9.54
C GLN A 189 2.09 -13.08 10.55
N ASP A 190 3.13 -12.37 10.11
CA ASP A 190 3.87 -11.39 10.94
C ASP A 190 3.10 -10.06 11.14
N GLY A 191 1.92 -9.92 10.54
CA GLY A 191 1.10 -8.72 10.58
C GLY A 191 1.42 -7.69 9.49
N THR A 192 2.40 -7.94 8.62
CA THR A 192 2.68 -7.10 7.45
C THR A 192 1.47 -7.07 6.53
N VAL A 193 1.10 -5.87 6.09
CA VAL A 193 0.00 -5.66 5.14
C VAL A 193 0.59 -5.54 3.73
N ILE A 194 0.04 -6.31 2.80
CA ILE A 194 0.41 -6.28 1.38
C ILE A 194 -0.82 -5.87 0.57
N GLY A 195 -0.70 -4.78 -0.18
CA GLY A 195 -1.64 -4.43 -1.24
C GLY A 195 -1.28 -5.12 -2.54
N THR A 196 -2.27 -5.55 -3.32
CA THR A 196 -2.09 -6.28 -4.58
C THR A 196 -3.10 -5.81 -5.63
N ALA A 197 -2.65 -5.46 -6.84
CA ALA A 197 -3.55 -5.15 -7.94
C ALA A 197 -3.19 -6.04 -9.15
N PRO A 198 -4.09 -6.92 -9.62
CA PRO A 198 -5.41 -7.25 -9.05
C PRO A 198 -5.32 -7.82 -7.63
N ILE A 199 -6.43 -7.76 -6.89
CA ILE A 199 -6.52 -8.34 -5.54
C ILE A 199 -6.33 -9.86 -5.64
N LEU A 200 -5.37 -10.40 -4.90
CA LEU A 200 -5.12 -11.84 -4.81
C LEU A 200 -5.92 -12.45 -3.66
N SER A 201 -6.49 -13.63 -3.90
CA SER A 201 -7.18 -14.38 -2.86
C SER A 201 -6.19 -15.18 -2.02
N LEU A 202 -6.53 -15.43 -0.75
CA LEU A 202 -5.73 -16.32 0.10
C LEU A 202 -5.89 -17.76 -0.41
N VAL A 203 -4.77 -18.44 -0.67
CA VAL A 203 -4.77 -19.90 -0.83
C VAL A 203 -5.10 -20.50 0.52
N VAL A 204 -6.26 -21.15 0.63
CA VAL A 204 -6.57 -21.98 1.80
C VAL A 204 -5.91 -23.33 1.53
N ASP A 205 -4.97 -23.72 2.38
CA ASP A 205 -4.44 -25.09 2.32
C ASP A 205 -5.61 -26.06 2.56
N ASP A 206 -5.97 -26.84 1.53
CA ASP A 206 -6.95 -27.91 1.64
C ASP A 206 -6.42 -28.99 2.60
N ASN A 207 -6.69 -28.85 3.90
CA ASN A 207 -6.49 -29.88 4.91
C ASN A 207 -7.84 -30.40 5.41
#